data_AF-A0A412VCW7-F1
#
_entry.id   AF-A0A412VCW7-F1
#
_cell.length_a   1.000
_cell.length_b   1.000
_cell.length_c   1.000
_cell.angle_alpha   90.00
_cell.angle_beta   90.00
_cell.angle_gamma   90.00
#
_symmetry.space_group_name_H-M   'P 1'
#
loop_
_entity.id
_entity.type
_entity.pdbx_description
1 polymer ?
#
loop_
_entity_poly.entity_id
_entity_poly.type
_entity_poly.pdbx_seq_one_letter_code
_entity_poly.pdbx_strand_id
1 'polypeptide(L)'
;TRGGDYYPQAHIERGDDREVHICLLPQTPFCHENEKCTGYNTEGGPWVTTGPELLIPDGIRSKQFRMWGHTGRHRNGAVLFHTFVRAWKYTEPDPLYGKYTTKEWTRYIIECQPDIEPADAFVYRNEAFTLYSREELERLVGILHGKLFNGFRPGLFILWAYRMEWKELPAWEWNMLKADTHLSFLGISPVRIQTDHKRHIVTIYKKSE
;
A
#
# COMPACT_ATOMS: atom_id res chain seq x y z
N THR A 1 2.98 -6.48 -7.16
CA THR A 1 2.41 -6.60 -8.53
C THR A 1 2.99 -5.52 -9.42
N ARG A 2 2.68 -5.55 -10.71
CA ARG A 2 3.12 -4.53 -11.69
C ARG A 2 2.73 -3.10 -11.30
N GLY A 3 1.58 -2.94 -10.64
CA GLY A 3 1.09 -1.67 -10.10
C GLY A 3 1.80 -1.18 -8.84
N GLY A 4 2.80 -1.90 -8.33
CA GLY A 4 3.54 -1.57 -7.11
C GLY A 4 2.86 -2.04 -5.82
N ASP A 5 1.68 -2.66 -5.88
CA ASP A 5 1.00 -3.14 -4.68
C ASP A 5 1.73 -4.36 -4.09
N TYR A 6 2.01 -4.29 -2.78
CA TYR A 6 2.66 -5.31 -1.98
C TYR A 6 1.63 -6.07 -1.14
N TYR A 7 1.65 -7.39 -1.23
CA TYR A 7 0.70 -8.29 -0.58
C TYR A 7 1.43 -9.25 0.35
N PRO A 8 1.65 -8.88 1.63
CA PRO A 8 2.43 -9.71 2.57
C PRO A 8 1.72 -11.01 2.97
N GLN A 9 0.40 -11.08 2.78
CA GLN A 9 -0.43 -12.23 3.16
C GLN A 9 -0.92 -13.06 1.98
N ALA A 10 -0.39 -12.82 0.78
CA ALA A 10 -0.77 -13.57 -0.42
C ALA A 10 -0.66 -15.10 -0.20
N HIS A 11 -1.53 -15.86 -0.86
CA HIS A 11 -1.60 -17.32 -0.74
C HIS A 11 -1.40 -17.96 -2.10
N ILE A 12 -0.39 -18.82 -2.21
CA ILE A 12 -0.35 -19.84 -3.25
C ILE A 12 -1.43 -20.87 -2.91
N GLU A 13 -2.49 -20.92 -3.71
CA GLU A 13 -3.60 -21.85 -3.50
C GLU A 13 -3.25 -23.23 -4.08
N ARG A 14 -2.76 -23.22 -5.33
CA ARG A 14 -2.35 -24.43 -6.05
C ARG A 14 -1.17 -24.10 -6.96
N GLY A 15 -0.35 -25.10 -7.23
CA GLY A 15 0.71 -25.02 -8.21
C GLY A 15 1.12 -26.39 -8.69
N ASP A 16 1.52 -26.47 -9.94
CA ASP A 16 2.18 -27.61 -10.55
C ASP A 16 3.51 -27.18 -11.20
N ASP A 17 4.12 -28.07 -11.97
CA ASP A 17 5.40 -27.79 -12.65
C ASP A 17 5.29 -26.73 -13.76
N ARG A 18 4.07 -26.29 -14.12
CA ARG A 18 3.81 -25.33 -15.20
C ARG A 18 3.33 -23.98 -14.69
N GLU A 19 2.40 -23.98 -13.74
CA GLU A 19 1.77 -22.76 -13.27
C GLU A 19 1.43 -22.81 -11.78
N VAL A 20 1.45 -21.63 -11.17
CA VAL A 20 1.09 -21.39 -9.78
C VAL A 20 0.02 -20.31 -9.72
N HIS A 21 -1.03 -20.58 -8.96
CA HIS A 21 -2.17 -19.68 -8.75
C HIS A 21 -2.05 -19.02 -7.39
N ILE A 22 -1.93 -17.69 -7.39
CA ILE A 22 -1.67 -16.87 -6.21
C ILE A 22 -2.86 -15.93 -5.98
N CYS A 23 -3.53 -16.07 -4.84
CA CYS A 23 -4.50 -15.11 -4.36
C CYS A 23 -3.79 -14.00 -3.57
N LEU A 24 -3.91 -12.74 -4.00
CA LEU A 24 -3.17 -11.62 -3.42
C LEU A 24 -3.77 -11.13 -2.10
N LEU A 25 -5.11 -11.13 -1.96
CA LEU A 25 -5.82 -10.88 -0.70
C LEU A 25 -6.71 -12.08 -0.37
N PRO A 26 -6.13 -13.16 0.16
CA PRO A 26 -6.88 -14.34 0.54
C PRO A 26 -7.67 -14.07 1.83
N GLN A 27 -8.87 -14.63 1.92
CA GLN A 27 -9.47 -14.89 3.24
C GLN A 27 -8.64 -15.97 3.98
N THR A 28 -9.00 -16.28 5.23
CA THR A 28 -8.36 -17.39 5.95
C THR A 28 -8.51 -18.69 5.15
N PRO A 29 -7.42 -19.31 4.65
CA PRO A 29 -7.54 -20.44 3.74
C PRO A 29 -8.15 -21.67 4.42
N PHE A 30 -8.97 -22.38 3.65
CA PHE A 30 -9.68 -23.58 4.06
C PHE A 30 -8.87 -24.84 3.75
N CYS A 31 -8.44 -25.53 4.80
CA CYS A 31 -7.76 -26.81 4.73
C CYS A 31 -8.80 -27.94 4.62
N HIS A 32 -8.64 -28.82 3.64
CA HIS A 32 -9.51 -29.97 3.41
C HIS A 32 -8.71 -31.17 2.88
N GLU A 33 -9.31 -32.35 2.97
CA GLU A 33 -8.78 -33.54 2.31
C GLU A 33 -9.23 -33.53 0.84
N ASN A 34 -8.28 -33.73 -0.06
CA ASN A 34 -8.49 -33.89 -1.50
C ASN A 34 -7.71 -35.10 -1.98
N GLU A 35 -8.39 -36.19 -2.37
CA GLU A 35 -7.77 -37.42 -2.89
C GLU A 35 -6.60 -37.94 -2.02
N LYS A 36 -6.80 -38.03 -0.69
CA LYS A 36 -5.78 -38.41 0.32
C LYS A 36 -4.61 -37.43 0.47
N CYS A 37 -4.63 -36.31 -0.25
CA CYS A 37 -3.72 -35.19 -0.06
C CYS A 37 -4.42 -34.06 0.71
N THR A 38 -3.63 -33.14 1.25
CA THR A 38 -4.17 -31.92 1.86
C THR A 38 -4.32 -30.84 0.79
N GLY A 39 -5.55 -30.35 0.60
CA GLY A 39 -5.86 -29.20 -0.24
C GLY A 39 -6.07 -27.94 0.59
N TYR A 40 -5.70 -26.79 0.02
CA TYR A 40 -5.89 -25.47 0.62
C TYR A 40 -6.60 -24.58 -0.38
N ASN A 41 -7.85 -24.21 -0.12
CA ASN A 41 -8.60 -23.30 -0.97
C ASN A 41 -8.82 -21.99 -0.25
N THR A 42 -8.84 -20.88 -0.97
CA THR A 42 -9.15 -19.58 -0.41
C THR A 42 -10.15 -18.85 -1.28
N GLU A 43 -11.09 -18.18 -0.62
CA GLU A 43 -11.84 -17.12 -1.28
C GLU A 43 -10.99 -15.84 -1.29
N GLY A 44 -11.35 -14.90 -2.16
CA GLY A 44 -10.70 -13.59 -2.26
C GLY A 44 -10.22 -13.30 -3.68
N GLY A 45 -9.27 -12.38 -3.75
CA GLY A 45 -8.68 -11.91 -4.99
C GLY A 45 -8.02 -10.54 -4.76
N PRO A 46 -7.39 -9.93 -5.76
CA PRO A 46 -7.19 -10.42 -7.12
C PRO A 46 -6.28 -11.66 -7.20
N TRP A 47 -6.36 -12.38 -8.32
CA TRP A 47 -5.60 -13.59 -8.60
C TRP A 47 -4.49 -13.32 -9.61
N VAL A 48 -3.35 -13.97 -9.43
CA VAL A 48 -2.22 -13.95 -10.35
C VAL A 48 -1.82 -15.39 -10.66
N THR A 49 -1.66 -15.67 -11.96
CA THR A 49 -1.09 -16.93 -12.44
C THR A 49 0.33 -16.65 -12.93
N THR A 50 1.28 -17.47 -12.50
CA THR A 50 2.70 -17.30 -12.81
C THR A 50 3.42 -18.63 -12.90
N GLY A 51 4.58 -18.68 -13.54
CA GLY A 51 5.41 -19.87 -13.56
C GLY A 51 6.11 -20.11 -12.20
N PRO A 52 6.30 -21.37 -11.78
CA PRO A 52 6.95 -21.69 -10.50
C PRO A 52 8.39 -21.15 -10.41
N GLU A 53 9.08 -20.96 -11.53
CA GLU A 53 10.44 -20.44 -11.63
C GLU A 53 10.60 -18.97 -11.16
N LEU A 54 9.50 -18.21 -11.11
CA LEU A 54 9.52 -16.82 -10.64
C LEU A 54 9.34 -16.71 -9.11
N LEU A 55 9.07 -17.82 -8.43
CA LEU A 55 8.92 -17.86 -6.97
C LEU A 55 10.26 -18.13 -6.30
N ILE A 56 10.73 -17.17 -5.51
CA ILE A 56 11.98 -17.27 -4.77
C ILE A 56 11.68 -17.71 -3.33
N PRO A 57 12.31 -18.76 -2.78
CA PRO A 57 12.12 -19.15 -1.38
C PRO A 57 12.39 -17.98 -0.40
N ASP A 58 11.48 -17.74 0.55
CA ASP A 58 11.54 -16.65 1.54
C ASP A 58 11.40 -17.18 2.99
N GLY A 59 11.88 -18.40 3.22
CA GLY A 59 11.93 -19.03 4.53
C GLY A 59 10.58 -19.57 5.00
N ILE A 60 10.32 -19.48 6.31
CA ILE A 60 9.13 -20.05 6.97
C ILE A 60 8.37 -18.94 7.68
N ARG A 61 7.03 -19.00 7.65
CA ARG A 61 6.13 -18.05 8.31
C ARG A 61 5.00 -18.77 9.03
N SER A 62 4.53 -18.20 10.14
CA SER A 62 3.28 -18.63 10.77
C SER A 62 2.11 -18.16 9.91
N LYS A 63 1.14 -19.04 9.66
CA LYS A 63 -0.08 -18.72 8.93
C LYS A 63 -1.28 -19.38 9.58
N GLN A 64 -2.37 -18.63 9.65
CA GLN A 64 -3.66 -19.13 10.13
C GLN A 64 -4.39 -19.85 8.99
N PHE A 65 -4.98 -20.99 9.32
CA PHE A 65 -5.88 -21.75 8.46
C PHE A 65 -7.18 -22.01 9.21
N ARG A 66 -8.22 -22.30 8.44
CA ARG A 66 -9.48 -22.80 8.96
C ARG A 66 -9.76 -24.18 8.39
N MET A 67 -10.25 -25.08 9.22
CA MET A 67 -10.85 -26.33 8.78
C MET A 67 -12.19 -26.50 9.49
N TRP A 68 -12.93 -27.52 9.10
CA TRP A 68 -14.25 -27.74 9.62
C TRP A 68 -14.35 -29.07 10.39
N GLY A 69 -15.12 -29.08 11.48
CA GLY A 69 -15.30 -30.24 12.36
C GLY A 69 -16.69 -30.89 12.24
N HIS A 70 -16.69 -32.17 11.84
CA HIS A 70 -17.73 -33.23 11.94
C HIS A 70 -19.06 -33.16 11.10
N THR A 71 -18.97 -33.37 9.76
CA THR A 71 -19.97 -33.40 8.59
C THR A 71 -20.73 -32.16 7.92
N GLY A 72 -20.20 -31.55 6.83
CA GLY A 72 -20.85 -30.51 5.98
C GLY A 72 -20.46 -28.99 6.10
N ARG A 73 -20.48 -28.25 4.98
CA ARG A 73 -20.13 -26.80 4.88
C ARG A 73 -21.07 -25.89 5.72
N HIS A 74 -20.54 -25.39 6.84
CA HIS A 74 -20.93 -24.16 7.57
C HIS A 74 -22.14 -24.14 8.51
N ARG A 75 -22.67 -25.28 9.00
CA ARG A 75 -23.78 -25.25 9.97
C ARG A 75 -23.37 -25.20 11.45
N ASN A 76 -22.21 -25.76 11.83
CA ASN A 76 -21.86 -26.05 13.25
C ASN A 76 -20.50 -25.50 13.74
N GLY A 77 -20.00 -24.38 13.18
CA GLY A 77 -18.75 -23.74 13.64
C GLY A 77 -17.54 -24.00 12.74
N ALA A 78 -16.34 -23.58 13.13
CA ALA A 78 -15.08 -23.79 12.41
C ALA A 78 -13.90 -23.89 13.38
N VAL A 79 -12.89 -24.70 13.05
CA VAL A 79 -11.65 -24.79 13.81
C VAL A 79 -10.60 -23.93 13.13
N LEU A 80 -10.09 -22.93 13.87
CA LEU A 80 -8.97 -22.10 13.45
C LEU A 80 -7.68 -22.66 14.07
N PHE A 81 -6.63 -22.76 13.26
CA PHE A 81 -5.33 -23.22 13.74
C PHE A 81 -4.21 -22.46 13.04
N HIS A 82 -3.08 -22.36 13.72
CA HIS A 82 -1.85 -21.80 13.17
C HIS A 82 -0.86 -22.91 12.89
N THR A 83 -0.16 -22.81 11.77
CA THR A 83 0.96 -23.69 11.46
C THR A 83 2.06 -22.92 10.73
N PHE A 84 3.25 -23.48 10.70
CA PHE A 84 4.39 -22.92 9.97
C PHE A 84 4.38 -23.43 8.54
N VAL A 85 4.39 -22.49 7.59
CA VAL A 85 4.43 -22.77 6.16
C VAL A 85 5.69 -22.20 5.53
N ARG A 86 6.16 -22.84 4.46
CA ARG A 86 7.16 -22.24 3.59
C ARG A 86 6.56 -20.99 2.95
N ALA A 87 7.38 -19.97 2.82
CA ALA A 87 7.03 -18.71 2.17
C ALA A 87 7.87 -18.53 0.92
N TRP A 88 7.31 -17.80 -0.03
CA TRP A 88 7.96 -17.45 -1.28
C TRP A 88 7.79 -15.95 -1.51
N LYS A 89 8.79 -15.36 -2.13
CA LYS A 89 8.77 -14.00 -2.64
C LYS A 89 8.51 -14.05 -4.14
N TYR A 90 7.56 -13.24 -4.57
CA TYR A 90 7.20 -13.06 -5.97
C TYR A 90 7.26 -11.58 -6.33
N THR A 91 7.83 -11.27 -7.49
CA THR A 91 7.78 -9.93 -8.08
C THR A 91 7.34 -10.10 -9.52
N GLU A 92 6.17 -9.56 -9.84
CA GLU A 92 5.63 -9.61 -11.19
C GLU A 92 6.56 -8.85 -12.15
N PRO A 93 6.87 -9.41 -13.34
CA PRO A 93 7.77 -8.78 -14.30
C PRO A 93 7.19 -7.46 -14.83
N ASP A 94 8.05 -6.60 -15.37
CA ASP A 94 7.69 -5.31 -16.00
C ASP A 94 6.90 -4.34 -15.09
N PRO A 95 7.48 -3.87 -13.97
CA PRO A 95 6.82 -2.97 -13.04
C PRO A 95 6.57 -1.59 -13.67
N LEU A 96 5.33 -1.10 -13.55
CA LEU A 96 4.91 0.19 -14.13
C LEU A 96 5.63 1.40 -13.51
N TYR A 97 5.99 1.27 -12.24
CA TYR A 97 6.60 2.35 -11.45
C TYR A 97 8.03 2.01 -11.02
N GLY A 98 8.71 1.08 -11.72
CA GLY A 98 10.09 0.70 -11.42
C GLY A 98 10.25 0.18 -9.99
N LYS A 99 11.00 0.91 -9.14
CA LYS A 99 11.33 0.51 -7.77
C LYS A 99 10.24 0.78 -6.73
N TYR A 100 9.21 1.55 -7.07
CA TYR A 100 8.22 1.99 -6.08
C TYR A 100 7.21 0.88 -5.77
N THR A 101 7.04 0.59 -4.48
CA THR A 101 6.06 -0.40 -4.00
C THR A 101 5.41 0.05 -2.70
N THR A 102 4.17 -0.39 -2.43
CA THR A 102 3.46 -0.08 -1.18
C THR A 102 4.08 -0.71 0.07
N LYS A 103 5.14 -1.52 -0.08
CA LYS A 103 5.94 -2.05 1.03
C LYS A 103 6.71 -0.94 1.75
N GLU A 104 7.27 0.00 0.98
CA GLU A 104 8.23 1.00 1.46
C GLU A 104 7.83 2.42 1.08
N TRP A 105 6.87 2.61 0.18
CA TRP A 105 6.46 3.90 -0.35
C TRP A 105 4.95 4.05 -0.24
N THR A 106 4.48 5.30 -0.21
CA THR A 106 3.05 5.61 -0.26
C THR A 106 2.68 6.06 -1.66
N ARG A 107 1.56 5.53 -2.17
CA ARG A 107 0.97 5.92 -3.45
C ARG A 107 -0.14 6.94 -3.20
N TYR A 108 -0.02 8.12 -3.81
CA TYR A 108 -1.03 9.16 -3.82
C TYR A 108 -1.63 9.28 -5.22
N ILE A 109 -2.95 9.17 -5.32
CA ILE A 109 -3.69 9.36 -6.56
C ILE A 109 -4.10 10.83 -6.62
N ILE A 110 -3.64 11.55 -7.63
CA ILE A 110 -3.85 12.99 -7.77
C ILE A 110 -4.62 13.23 -9.06
N GLU A 111 -5.81 13.82 -8.94
CA GLU A 111 -6.65 14.21 -10.07
C GLU A 111 -6.45 15.69 -10.37
N CYS A 112 -6.17 16.01 -11.63
CA CYS A 112 -6.16 17.36 -12.18
C CYS A 112 -7.54 17.65 -12.75
N GLN A 113 -8.12 18.79 -12.37
CA GLN A 113 -9.38 19.26 -12.94
C GLN A 113 -9.07 20.15 -14.15
N PRO A 114 -9.57 19.82 -15.35
CA PRO A 114 -9.22 20.52 -16.58
C PRO A 114 -9.98 21.85 -16.77
N ASP A 115 -11.15 22.01 -16.15
CA ASP A 115 -12.07 23.13 -16.41
C ASP A 115 -12.31 23.94 -15.13
N ILE A 116 -11.45 24.93 -14.88
CA ILE A 116 -11.54 25.79 -13.69
C ILE A 116 -11.93 27.20 -14.13
N GLU A 117 -13.21 27.56 -13.93
CA GLU A 117 -13.73 28.90 -14.24
C GLU A 117 -13.47 29.98 -13.15
N PRO A 118 -13.23 29.66 -11.86
CA PRO A 118 -12.81 30.67 -10.87
C PRO A 118 -11.29 30.66 -10.57
N ALA A 119 -10.69 31.84 -10.37
CA ALA A 119 -9.27 32.04 -10.08
C ALA A 119 -8.75 31.41 -8.76
N ASP A 120 -9.65 31.01 -7.86
CA ASP A 120 -9.33 30.44 -6.53
C ASP A 120 -9.69 28.95 -6.39
N ALA A 121 -10.03 28.27 -7.49
CA ALA A 121 -10.35 26.84 -7.44
C ALA A 121 -9.09 25.97 -7.48
N PHE A 122 -9.13 24.84 -6.79
CA PHE A 122 -8.01 23.90 -6.72
C PHE A 122 -7.80 23.21 -8.08
N VAL A 123 -6.54 23.11 -8.50
CA VAL A 123 -6.14 22.49 -9.77
C VAL A 123 -5.96 20.98 -9.61
N TYR A 124 -5.40 20.56 -8.48
CA TYR A 124 -5.15 19.16 -8.18
C TYR A 124 -5.84 18.75 -6.88
N ARG A 125 -6.36 17.53 -6.88
CA ARG A 125 -7.04 16.95 -5.72
C ARG A 125 -6.56 15.54 -5.46
N ASN A 126 -6.23 15.27 -4.22
CA ASN A 126 -6.16 13.94 -3.63
C ASN A 126 -7.30 13.78 -2.61
N GLU A 127 -7.60 12.55 -2.19
CA GLU A 127 -8.60 12.29 -1.13
C GLU A 127 -8.34 13.08 0.16
N ALA A 128 -7.08 13.36 0.49
CA ALA A 128 -6.69 14.01 1.74
C ALA A 128 -6.34 15.50 1.62
N PHE A 129 -6.11 16.03 0.41
CA PHE A 129 -5.66 17.41 0.22
C PHE A 129 -5.95 17.97 -1.17
N THR A 130 -5.97 19.28 -1.28
CA THR A 130 -6.09 20.05 -2.53
C THR A 130 -4.84 20.90 -2.76
N LEU A 131 -4.52 21.13 -4.03
CA LEU A 131 -3.43 22.00 -4.48
C LEU A 131 -3.96 22.96 -5.54
N TYR A 132 -3.48 24.20 -5.52
CA TYR A 132 -3.99 25.30 -6.34
C TYR A 132 -3.11 25.59 -7.54
N SER A 133 -1.90 25.02 -7.61
CA SER A 133 -1.00 25.24 -8.74
C SER A 133 -0.07 24.05 -8.98
N ARG A 134 0.59 24.07 -10.14
CA ARG A 134 1.62 23.08 -10.47
C ARG A 134 2.87 23.24 -9.59
N GLU A 135 3.21 24.47 -9.21
CA GLU A 135 4.31 24.77 -8.32
C GLU A 135 4.08 24.18 -6.92
N GLU A 136 2.84 24.20 -6.43
CA GLU A 136 2.49 23.53 -5.16
C GLU A 136 2.65 22.01 -5.25
N LEU A 137 2.25 21.41 -6.38
CA LEU A 137 2.44 19.99 -6.64
C LEU A 137 3.93 19.63 -6.68
N GLU A 138 4.74 20.38 -7.41
CA GLU A 138 6.18 20.13 -7.51
C GLU A 138 6.88 20.32 -6.14
N ARG A 139 6.46 21.31 -5.35
CA ARG A 139 6.92 21.50 -3.98
C ARG A 139 6.55 20.32 -3.08
N LEU A 140 5.31 19.82 -3.18
CA LEU A 140 4.86 18.64 -2.44
C LEU A 140 5.69 17.41 -2.80
N VAL A 141 5.92 17.17 -4.09
CA VAL A 141 6.76 16.06 -4.58
C VAL A 141 8.17 16.16 -4.00
N GLY A 142 8.75 17.36 -3.97
CA GLY A 142 10.06 17.61 -3.38
C GLY A 142 10.11 17.33 -1.87
N ILE A 143 9.15 17.85 -1.11
CA ILE A 143 9.06 17.64 0.35
C ILE A 143 8.88 16.16 0.68
N LEU A 144 8.04 15.44 -0.07
CA LEU A 144 7.79 14.02 0.16
C LEU A 144 8.85 13.11 -0.48
N HIS A 145 9.93 13.66 -1.04
CA HIS A 145 10.99 12.90 -1.73
C HIS A 145 10.44 11.91 -2.78
N GLY A 146 9.41 12.35 -3.49
CA GLY A 146 8.62 11.50 -4.37
C GLY A 146 8.99 11.59 -5.84
N LYS A 147 8.27 10.81 -6.65
CA LYS A 147 8.27 10.88 -8.11
C LYS A 147 6.84 10.81 -8.62
N LEU A 148 6.52 11.73 -9.53
CA LEU A 148 5.23 11.81 -10.21
C LEU A 148 5.24 10.99 -11.50
N PHE A 149 4.17 10.24 -11.73
CA PHE A 149 3.92 9.47 -12.94
C PHE A 149 2.57 9.85 -13.54
N ASN A 150 2.42 9.69 -14.84
CA ASN A 150 1.13 9.80 -15.49
C ASN A 150 0.27 8.57 -15.18
N GLY A 151 -1.00 8.80 -14.84
CA GLY A 151 -2.00 7.74 -14.66
C GLY A 151 -2.55 7.24 -15.99
N PHE A 152 -3.53 6.34 -15.90
CA PHE A 152 -4.14 5.69 -17.07
C PHE A 152 -5.04 6.60 -17.91
N ARG A 153 -5.47 7.75 -17.38
CA ARG A 153 -6.31 8.73 -18.07
C ARG A 153 -5.68 10.13 -18.00
N PRO A 154 -5.92 11.01 -18.98
CA PRO A 154 -5.51 12.41 -18.90
C PRO A 154 -6.01 13.08 -17.62
N GLY A 155 -5.15 13.90 -17.02
CA GLY A 155 -5.40 14.55 -15.75
C GLY A 155 -5.26 13.66 -14.52
N LEU A 156 -5.06 12.35 -14.65
CA LEU A 156 -4.73 11.50 -13.50
C LEU A 156 -3.23 11.37 -13.34
N PHE A 157 -2.72 11.60 -12.13
CA PHE A 157 -1.32 11.45 -11.77
C PHE A 157 -1.17 10.49 -10.59
N ILE A 158 -0.08 9.73 -10.61
CA ILE A 158 0.29 8.79 -9.56
C ILE A 158 1.60 9.26 -8.94
N LEU A 159 1.54 9.75 -7.71
CA LEU A 159 2.71 10.14 -6.95
C LEU A 159 3.13 9.00 -6.03
N TRP A 160 4.35 8.51 -6.22
CA TRP A 160 5.01 7.63 -5.26
C TRP A 160 5.97 8.44 -4.40
N ALA A 161 5.73 8.49 -3.09
CA ALA A 161 6.50 9.34 -2.19
C ALA A 161 6.60 8.75 -0.79
N TYR A 162 7.34 9.42 0.09
CA TYR A 162 7.34 9.11 1.52
C TYR A 162 5.95 9.30 2.11
N ARG A 163 5.65 8.51 3.15
CA ARG A 163 4.38 8.59 3.86
C ARG A 163 4.28 9.92 4.60
N MET A 164 3.30 10.71 4.22
CA MET A 164 2.92 11.93 4.90
C MET A 164 2.12 11.62 6.18
N GLU A 165 2.57 12.12 7.32
CA GLU A 165 1.88 11.98 8.62
C GLU A 165 1.66 13.35 9.25
N TRP A 166 0.47 13.61 9.78
CA TRP A 166 0.15 14.84 10.50
C TRP A 166 0.19 14.61 12.01
N LYS A 167 0.81 15.55 12.73
CA LYS A 167 0.83 15.56 14.20
C LYS A 167 0.57 16.95 14.75
N GLU A 168 -0.18 17.01 15.83
CA GLU A 168 -0.41 18.23 16.60
C GLU A 168 0.57 18.28 17.75
N LEU A 169 1.18 19.45 17.98
CA LEU A 169 2.09 19.67 19.09
C LEU A 169 1.62 20.85 19.94
N PRO A 170 1.65 20.73 21.28
CA PRO A 170 1.45 21.87 22.16
C PRO A 170 2.56 22.91 21.94
N ALA A 171 2.26 24.17 22.26
CA ALA A 171 3.15 25.30 21.99
C ALA A 171 4.59 25.12 22.54
N TRP A 172 4.75 24.46 23.68
CA TRP A 172 6.06 24.22 24.28
C TRP A 172 6.88 23.19 23.49
N GLU A 173 6.29 22.07 23.06
CA GLU A 173 6.95 21.08 22.19
C GLU A 173 7.26 21.67 20.82
N TRP A 174 6.31 22.42 20.28
CA TRP A 174 6.48 23.15 19.03
C TRP A 174 7.72 24.03 19.07
N ASN A 175 7.87 24.85 20.10
CA ASN A 175 9.00 25.78 20.21
C ASN A 175 10.35 25.06 20.35
N MET A 176 10.38 23.88 20.98
CA MET A 176 11.59 23.06 21.15
C MET A 176 11.97 22.24 19.91
N LEU A 177 11.05 22.02 18.96
CA LEU A 177 11.28 21.17 17.80
C LEU A 177 12.34 21.75 16.85
N LYS A 178 13.48 21.11 16.69
CA LYS A 178 14.51 21.53 15.73
C LYS A 178 14.17 21.05 14.31
N ALA A 179 13.28 21.76 13.65
CA ALA A 179 12.88 21.49 12.27
C ALA A 179 12.64 22.80 11.51
N ASP A 180 12.81 22.77 10.19
CA ASP A 180 12.57 23.92 9.34
C ASP A 180 11.08 24.32 9.40
N THR A 181 10.84 25.61 9.58
CA THR A 181 9.48 26.16 9.65
C THR A 181 9.06 26.58 8.25
N HIS A 182 7.99 25.97 7.76
CA HIS A 182 7.36 26.33 6.51
C HIS A 182 6.18 27.27 6.78
N LEU A 183 6.15 28.39 6.06
CA LEU A 183 5.13 29.43 6.22
C LEU A 183 3.74 28.99 5.76
N SER A 184 3.65 28.02 4.86
CA SER A 184 2.38 27.42 4.43
C SER A 184 2.63 26.06 3.81
N PHE A 185 1.81 25.08 4.18
CA PHE A 185 1.79 23.77 3.54
C PHE A 185 0.36 23.21 3.55
N LEU A 186 -0.19 22.91 2.37
CA LEU A 186 -1.55 22.39 2.19
C LEU A 186 -2.62 23.23 2.94
N GLY A 187 -2.50 24.56 2.87
CA GLY A 187 -3.44 25.50 3.50
C GLY A 187 -3.24 25.71 5.01
N ILE A 188 -2.27 25.03 5.65
CA ILE A 188 -1.98 25.17 7.07
C ILE A 188 -0.72 26.02 7.28
N SER A 189 -0.80 26.99 8.21
CA SER A 189 0.30 27.90 8.55
C SER A 189 0.32 28.20 10.04
N PRO A 190 1.49 28.20 10.71
CA PRO A 190 2.78 27.65 10.25
C PRO A 190 2.86 26.13 10.48
N VAL A 191 3.70 25.45 9.70
CA VAL A 191 4.01 24.01 9.87
C VAL A 191 5.52 23.78 10.04
N ARG A 192 5.91 22.71 10.74
CA ARG A 192 7.30 22.23 10.82
C ARG A 192 7.37 20.84 10.23
N ILE A 193 8.37 20.58 9.40
CA ILE A 193 8.46 19.32 8.64
C ILE A 193 9.74 18.59 9.04
N GLN A 194 9.61 17.30 9.36
CA GLN A 194 10.73 16.41 9.63
C GLN A 194 10.63 15.16 8.76
N THR A 195 11.77 14.76 8.20
CA THR A 195 11.85 13.58 7.33
C THR A 195 12.65 12.46 8.00
N ASP A 196 12.05 11.27 8.10
CA ASP A 196 12.72 10.01 8.41
C ASP A 196 12.98 9.24 7.11
N HIS A 197 14.20 9.37 6.59
CA HIS A 197 14.64 8.67 5.38
C HIS A 197 14.73 7.15 5.54
N LYS A 198 14.83 6.63 6.76
CA LYS A 198 14.99 5.20 7.00
C LYS A 198 13.65 4.48 6.94
N ARG A 199 12.59 5.15 7.40
CA ARG A 199 11.21 4.65 7.36
C ARG A 199 10.40 5.19 6.18
N HIS A 200 10.96 6.10 5.38
CA HIS A 200 10.27 6.83 4.32
C HIS A 200 9.02 7.55 4.84
N ILE A 201 9.17 8.32 5.91
CA ILE A 201 8.07 9.09 6.53
C ILE A 201 8.44 10.56 6.55
N VAL A 202 7.49 11.42 6.19
CA VAL A 202 7.56 12.87 6.41
C VAL A 202 6.47 13.23 7.41
N THR A 203 6.89 13.69 8.58
CA THR A 203 5.97 14.15 9.63
C THR A 203 5.82 15.66 9.53
N ILE A 204 4.58 16.10 9.37
CA ILE A 204 4.19 17.50 9.38
C ILE A 204 3.56 17.79 10.72
N TYR A 205 4.24 18.66 11.46
CA TYR A 205 3.75 19.16 12.72
C TYR A 205 2.95 20.43 12.47
N LYS A 206 1.79 20.53 13.11
CA LYS A 206 1.06 21.79 13.28
C LYS A 206 0.95 22.10 14.77
N LYS A 207 0.94 23.38 15.09
CA LYS A 207 0.76 23.84 16.47
C LYS A 207 -0.70 23.60 16.88
N SER A 208 -0.93 23.02 18.06
CA SER A 208 -2.27 22.96 18.65
C SER A 208 -2.73 24.37 19.01
N GLU A 209 -4.03 24.62 18.86
CA GLU A 209 -4.64 25.85 19.39
C GLU A 209 -4.54 25.94 20.92
#